data_AF-A0A958VZY0-F1
#
_entry.id   AF-A0A958VZY0-F1
#
_cell.length_a   1.000
_cell.length_b   1.000
_cell.length_c   1.000
_cell.angle_alpha   90.00
_cell.angle_beta   90.00
_cell.angle_gamma   90.00
#
_symmetry.space_group_name_H-M   'P 1'
#
loop_
_entity.id
_entity.type
_entity.pdbx_description
1 polymer ?
#
loop_
_entity_poly.entity_id
_entity_poly.type
_entity_poly.pdbx_seq_one_letter_code
_entity_poly.pdbx_strand_id
1 'polypeptide(L)'
;MTEPEAHSEEGRPWYDTRQGVEKALQSLEGLTELLYERHAAGYQRDERMNEFWILGRYSLDTVGNCGKVTSGFVPKVEHPDIPDVLTRDEFWDYLKERSDSENGPMISWGAQSDLPLPGVTCPHCGEGWDITNCHDTVVRHLREDFSLQEFVGKTLGDVKAAYAARTDAVYRMQSDIIIRNDRFIDLSPKYPDTDKDWQKGLVVKENGWVDESDGITDDYVIQDGDEGFFNVWKFLHSKCNREDLKSSEEKQFREVFADAGFKVSEVEAIPNRYCSCDQCAPWFVVKTEFGPVTIGWRKRVINIDWDELIRDDVHGEQVLGLFKDEDVTKGTGGIHAWGWDKAKEYLSRVHKSLAA
;
A
#
# COMPACT_ATOMS: atom_id res chain seq x y z
N MET A 1 -1.72 15.87 -30.55
CA MET A 1 -1.73 16.83 -29.41
C MET A 1 -0.98 18.06 -29.87
N THR A 2 -1.60 19.24 -29.81
CA THR A 2 -0.93 20.52 -30.07
C THR A 2 -0.05 20.87 -28.88
N GLU A 3 1.21 21.23 -29.14
CA GLU A 3 2.15 21.66 -28.10
C GLU A 3 1.50 22.76 -27.25
N PRO A 4 1.51 22.66 -25.91
CA PRO A 4 1.05 23.74 -25.06
C PRO A 4 1.94 24.97 -25.26
N GLU A 5 1.31 26.16 -25.38
CA GLU A 5 2.04 27.42 -25.34
C GLU A 5 2.90 27.46 -24.06
N ALA A 6 4.20 27.65 -24.21
CA ALA A 6 5.16 27.45 -23.13
C ALA A 6 4.98 28.40 -21.93
N HIS A 7 4.37 29.58 -22.16
CA HIS A 7 4.16 30.61 -21.15
C HIS A 7 2.78 31.25 -21.29
N SER A 8 2.19 31.66 -20.16
CA SER A 8 0.96 32.48 -20.14
C SER A 8 1.23 33.96 -20.44
N GLU A 9 0.15 34.75 -20.54
CA GLU A 9 0.21 36.21 -20.67
C GLU A 9 1.02 36.91 -19.55
N GLU A 10 1.21 36.26 -18.40
CA GLU A 10 1.99 36.77 -17.26
C GLU A 10 3.44 36.25 -17.22
N GLY A 11 3.89 35.51 -18.23
CA GLY A 11 5.23 34.92 -18.30
C GLY A 11 5.45 33.70 -17.40
N ARG A 12 4.41 33.22 -16.70
CA ARG A 12 4.49 31.99 -15.90
C ARG A 12 4.49 30.75 -16.80
N PRO A 13 5.19 29.68 -16.40
CA PRO A 13 5.15 28.42 -17.13
C PRO A 13 3.75 27.81 -17.08
N TRP A 14 3.36 27.07 -18.11
CA TRP A 14 2.00 26.50 -18.24
C TRP A 14 1.57 25.69 -17.00
N TYR A 15 2.48 24.92 -16.40
CA TYR A 15 2.23 24.07 -15.23
C TYR A 15 2.01 24.85 -13.91
N ASP A 16 2.15 26.18 -13.93
CA ASP A 16 1.93 27.07 -12.78
C ASP A 16 0.79 28.08 -12.97
N THR A 17 -0.07 27.83 -13.95
CA THR A 17 -1.21 28.71 -14.27
C THR A 17 -2.52 27.94 -14.22
N ARG A 18 -3.63 28.59 -13.82
CA ARG A 18 -4.95 27.95 -13.79
C ARG A 18 -5.30 27.33 -15.14
N GLN A 19 -5.16 28.09 -16.23
CA GLN A 19 -5.50 27.63 -17.57
C GLN A 19 -4.65 26.42 -18.01
N GLY A 20 -3.35 26.43 -17.72
CA GLY A 20 -2.48 25.30 -18.06
C GLY A 20 -2.80 24.06 -17.22
N VAL A 21 -3.13 24.23 -15.95
CA VAL A 21 -3.61 23.14 -15.09
C VAL A 21 -4.96 22.60 -15.60
N GLU A 22 -5.93 23.46 -15.91
CA GLU A 22 -7.23 23.05 -16.48
C GLU A 22 -7.06 22.26 -17.78
N LYS A 23 -6.15 22.70 -18.66
CA LYS A 23 -5.83 21.98 -19.90
C LYS A 23 -5.22 20.61 -19.61
N ALA A 24 -4.32 20.51 -18.63
CA ALA A 24 -3.71 19.24 -18.24
C ALA A 24 -4.74 18.24 -17.68
N LEU A 25 -5.79 18.71 -16.99
CA LEU A 25 -6.87 17.87 -16.48
C LEU A 25 -7.85 17.37 -17.56
N GLN A 26 -7.56 17.55 -18.85
CA GLN A 26 -8.37 16.95 -19.92
C GLN A 26 -8.07 15.46 -20.14
N SER A 27 -6.94 14.96 -19.62
CA SER A 27 -6.59 13.53 -19.67
C SER A 27 -5.69 13.13 -18.50
N LEU A 28 -5.57 11.82 -18.25
CA LEU A 28 -4.67 11.30 -17.22
C LEU A 28 -3.20 11.52 -17.60
N GLU A 29 -2.86 11.45 -18.88
CA GLU A 29 -1.54 11.77 -19.40
C GLU A 29 -1.18 13.23 -19.11
N GLY A 30 -2.10 14.16 -19.38
CA GLY A 30 -1.88 15.59 -19.12
C GLY A 30 -1.69 15.87 -17.63
N LEU A 31 -2.48 15.24 -16.76
CA LEU A 31 -2.29 15.32 -15.31
C LEU A 31 -0.92 14.75 -14.89
N THR A 32 -0.52 13.61 -15.45
CA THR A 32 0.78 13.00 -15.13
C THR A 32 1.95 13.90 -15.55
N GLU A 33 1.86 14.49 -16.75
CA GLU A 33 2.84 15.46 -17.26
C GLU A 33 2.91 16.71 -16.37
N LEU A 34 1.75 17.26 -15.96
CA LEU A 34 1.68 18.39 -15.03
C LEU A 34 2.42 18.08 -13.72
N LEU A 35 2.18 16.92 -13.12
CA LEU A 35 2.83 16.53 -11.87
C LEU A 35 4.34 16.36 -12.03
N TYR A 36 4.77 15.75 -13.14
CA TYR A 36 6.18 15.61 -13.47
C TYR A 36 6.86 16.98 -13.61
N GLU A 37 6.30 17.89 -14.39
CA GLU A 37 6.89 19.21 -14.64
C GLU A 37 6.95 20.07 -13.38
N ARG A 38 5.90 20.02 -12.54
CA ARG A 38 5.90 20.71 -11.24
C ARG A 38 6.96 20.13 -10.30
N HIS A 39 7.07 18.80 -10.21
CA HIS A 39 8.10 18.15 -9.41
C HIS A 39 9.51 18.54 -9.88
N ALA A 40 9.77 18.52 -11.19
CA ALA A 40 11.03 18.96 -11.76
C ALA A 40 11.31 20.45 -11.48
N ALA A 41 10.29 21.33 -11.56
CA ALA A 41 10.43 22.75 -11.25
C ALA A 41 10.91 22.97 -9.81
N GLY A 42 10.24 22.33 -8.84
CA GLY A 42 10.58 22.50 -7.43
C GLY A 42 11.91 21.87 -7.03
N TYR A 43 12.19 20.64 -7.47
CA TYR A 43 13.35 19.88 -6.98
C TYR A 43 14.61 20.01 -7.84
N GLN A 44 14.48 20.28 -9.14
CA GLN A 44 15.62 20.38 -10.05
C GLN A 44 15.95 21.84 -10.42
N ARG A 45 14.95 22.72 -10.43
CA ARG A 45 15.09 24.12 -10.83
C ARG A 45 14.93 25.12 -9.68
N ASP A 46 14.63 24.65 -8.47
CA ASP A 46 14.39 25.46 -7.26
C ASP A 46 13.32 26.55 -7.46
N GLU A 47 12.31 26.25 -8.27
CA GLU A 47 11.19 27.16 -8.53
C GLU A 47 10.14 27.10 -7.41
N ARG A 48 9.49 28.23 -7.14
CA ARG A 48 8.32 28.31 -6.28
C ARG A 48 7.07 28.54 -7.12
N MET A 49 6.10 27.67 -6.94
CA MET A 49 4.86 27.62 -7.70
C MET A 49 3.66 28.11 -6.87
N ASN A 50 2.57 28.45 -7.55
CA ASN A 50 1.26 28.65 -6.94
C ASN A 50 0.70 27.33 -6.40
N GLU A 51 -0.07 27.43 -5.32
CA GLU A 51 -0.82 26.30 -4.78
C GLU A 51 -2.17 26.16 -5.48
N PHE A 52 -2.48 24.94 -5.92
CA PHE A 52 -3.75 24.60 -6.55
C PHE A 52 -4.41 23.42 -5.85
N TRP A 53 -5.73 23.43 -5.81
CA TRP A 53 -6.54 22.25 -5.54
C TRP A 53 -7.17 21.79 -6.84
N ILE A 54 -6.96 20.52 -7.18
CA ILE A 54 -7.47 19.93 -8.41
C ILE A 54 -8.45 18.79 -8.13
N LEU A 55 -9.47 18.67 -8.98
CA LEU A 55 -10.52 17.64 -8.94
C LEU A 55 -11.21 17.55 -7.56
N GLY A 56 -11.17 18.63 -6.77
CA GLY A 56 -11.64 18.69 -5.38
C GLY A 56 -11.03 17.62 -4.45
N ARG A 57 -9.86 17.08 -4.77
CA ARG A 57 -9.26 15.91 -4.07
C ARG A 57 -7.75 15.95 -3.92
N TYR A 58 -7.05 16.67 -4.78
CA TYR A 58 -5.60 16.74 -4.74
C TYR A 58 -5.13 18.16 -4.49
N SER A 59 -4.08 18.29 -3.66
CA SER A 59 -3.39 19.55 -3.44
C SER A 59 -2.06 19.53 -4.21
N LEU A 60 -1.79 20.57 -4.97
CA LEU A 60 -0.50 20.86 -5.60
C LEU A 60 0.16 21.95 -4.76
N ASP A 61 1.30 21.64 -4.14
CA ASP A 61 1.99 22.59 -3.26
C ASP A 61 2.97 23.51 -4.02
N THR A 62 3.64 24.39 -3.28
CA THR A 62 4.58 25.39 -3.83
C THR A 62 5.93 24.81 -4.29
N VAL A 63 6.22 23.54 -4.00
CA VAL A 63 7.52 22.90 -4.29
C VAL A 63 7.37 21.66 -5.18
N GLY A 64 6.19 21.44 -5.75
CA GLY A 64 5.94 20.41 -6.75
C GLY A 64 5.52 19.06 -6.19
N ASN A 65 5.09 18.99 -4.92
CA ASN A 65 4.42 17.80 -4.41
C ASN A 65 2.93 17.81 -4.73
N CYS A 66 2.36 16.61 -4.77
CA CYS A 66 0.94 16.39 -4.90
C CYS A 66 0.43 15.53 -3.75
N GLY A 67 -0.42 16.08 -2.90
CA GLY A 67 -1.11 15.35 -1.83
C GLY A 67 -2.50 14.92 -2.26
N LYS A 68 -2.98 13.79 -1.72
CA LYS A 68 -4.35 13.28 -1.93
C LYS A 68 -5.14 13.36 -0.63
N VAL A 69 -6.41 13.73 -0.68
CA VAL A 69 -7.33 13.60 0.45
C VAL A 69 -7.60 12.11 0.72
N THR A 70 -7.27 11.61 1.92
CA THR A 70 -7.22 10.16 2.20
C THR A 70 -8.43 9.61 2.93
N SER A 71 -9.15 10.41 3.71
CA SER A 71 -10.26 9.90 4.53
C SER A 71 -11.17 11.00 5.07
N GLY A 72 -12.41 10.61 5.37
CA GLY A 72 -13.40 11.50 5.98
C GLY A 72 -14.10 12.36 4.93
N PHE A 73 -14.02 13.68 5.10
CA PHE A 73 -14.64 14.65 4.21
C PHE A 73 -13.86 14.76 2.90
N VAL A 74 -14.43 14.27 1.80
CA VAL A 74 -13.84 14.39 0.46
C VAL A 74 -14.60 15.45 -0.34
N PRO A 75 -14.01 16.64 -0.60
CA PRO A 75 -14.73 17.79 -1.14
C PRO A 75 -15.54 17.50 -2.40
N LYS A 76 -14.95 16.80 -3.39
CA LYS A 76 -15.65 16.46 -4.64
C LYS A 76 -16.81 15.47 -4.47
N VAL A 77 -16.82 14.67 -3.39
CA VAL A 77 -17.94 13.77 -3.07
C VAL A 77 -19.08 14.55 -2.44
N GLU A 78 -18.76 15.40 -1.46
CA GLU A 78 -19.74 16.20 -0.70
C GLU A 78 -20.29 17.37 -1.52
N HIS A 79 -19.47 17.90 -2.42
CA HIS A 79 -19.79 19.02 -3.31
C HIS A 79 -19.41 18.67 -4.75
N PRO A 80 -20.25 17.91 -5.48
CA PRO A 80 -19.96 17.51 -6.86
C PRO A 80 -19.75 18.70 -7.82
N ASP A 81 -20.32 19.87 -7.48
CA ASP A 81 -20.24 21.12 -8.23
C ASP A 81 -18.95 21.92 -7.97
N ILE A 82 -18.07 21.49 -7.05
CA ILE A 82 -16.79 22.18 -6.81
C ILE A 82 -15.97 22.23 -8.11
N PRO A 83 -15.45 23.40 -8.52
CA PRO A 83 -14.61 23.51 -9.71
C PRO A 83 -13.40 22.58 -9.66
N ASP A 84 -12.98 22.08 -10.83
CA ASP A 84 -11.88 21.12 -10.94
C ASP A 84 -10.50 21.75 -10.73
N VAL A 85 -10.38 23.08 -10.79
CA VAL A 85 -9.15 23.82 -10.47
C VAL A 85 -9.51 25.05 -9.67
N LEU A 86 -8.95 25.14 -8.46
CA LEU A 86 -9.08 26.28 -7.56
C LEU A 86 -7.69 26.65 -7.04
N THR A 87 -7.45 27.93 -6.77
CA THR A 87 -6.31 28.30 -5.92
C THR A 87 -6.57 27.81 -4.49
N ARG A 88 -5.52 27.79 -3.65
CA ARG A 88 -5.68 27.48 -2.23
C ARG A 88 -6.76 28.32 -1.55
N ASP A 89 -6.73 29.63 -1.74
CA ASP A 89 -7.66 30.55 -1.06
C ASP A 89 -9.10 30.31 -1.54
N GLU A 90 -9.32 30.21 -2.85
CA GLU A 90 -10.64 29.93 -3.42
C GLU A 90 -11.22 28.59 -2.96
N PHE A 91 -10.38 27.56 -2.83
CA PHE A 91 -10.80 26.26 -2.33
C PHE A 91 -11.29 26.33 -0.88
N TRP A 92 -10.56 27.03 0.00
CA TRP A 92 -10.96 27.15 1.39
C TRP A 92 -12.16 28.09 1.59
N ASP A 93 -12.25 29.16 0.80
CA ASP A 93 -13.43 30.03 0.78
C ASP A 93 -14.67 29.24 0.32
N TYR A 94 -14.55 28.45 -0.76
CA TYR A 94 -15.62 27.59 -1.26
C TYR A 94 -16.16 26.63 -0.18
N LEU A 95 -15.26 25.99 0.57
CA LEU A 95 -15.62 25.06 1.64
C LEU A 95 -16.22 25.77 2.86
N LYS A 96 -15.69 26.93 3.23
CA LYS A 96 -16.18 27.72 4.36
C LYS A 96 -17.60 28.20 4.14
N GLU A 97 -17.93 28.63 2.92
CA GLU A 97 -19.28 29.07 2.55
C GLU A 97 -20.34 27.96 2.64
N ARG A 98 -19.93 26.69 2.55
CA ARG A 98 -20.81 25.51 2.50
C ARG A 98 -20.75 24.65 3.77
N SER A 99 -19.93 25.04 4.73
CA SER A 99 -19.75 24.32 5.98
C SER A 99 -20.63 24.89 7.08
N ASP A 100 -21.42 24.03 7.73
CA ASP A 100 -22.17 24.38 8.94
C ASP A 100 -21.26 24.54 10.19
N SER A 101 -20.02 24.07 10.10
CA SER A 101 -19.00 24.20 11.15
C SER A 101 -18.34 25.58 11.11
N GLU A 102 -18.33 26.29 12.25
CA GLU A 102 -17.58 27.54 12.42
C GLU A 102 -16.07 27.37 12.14
N ASN A 103 -15.53 26.16 12.35
CA ASN A 103 -14.13 25.83 12.13
C ASN A 103 -13.83 25.31 10.72
N GLY A 104 -14.84 25.22 9.85
CA GLY A 104 -14.73 24.56 8.55
C GLY A 104 -14.67 23.03 8.65
N PRO A 105 -14.61 22.33 7.49
CA PRO A 105 -14.43 20.88 7.46
C PRO A 105 -12.99 20.50 7.77
N MET A 106 -12.79 19.42 8.53
CA MET A 106 -11.46 18.83 8.73
C MET A 106 -11.13 17.88 7.57
N ILE A 107 -10.07 18.20 6.84
CA ILE A 107 -9.56 17.38 5.74
C ILE A 107 -8.28 16.68 6.18
N SER A 108 -8.18 15.38 5.94
CA SER A 108 -6.94 14.61 6.11
C SER A 108 -6.33 14.33 4.74
N TRP A 109 -5.01 14.52 4.61
CA TRP A 109 -4.29 14.27 3.38
C TRP A 109 -3.07 13.35 3.58
N GLY A 110 -2.80 12.56 2.56
CA GLY A 110 -1.59 11.77 2.41
C GLY A 110 -0.55 12.57 1.61
N ALA A 111 0.73 12.34 1.91
CA ALA A 111 1.84 12.97 1.19
C ALA A 111 2.06 12.41 -0.23
N GLN A 112 1.40 11.30 -0.58
CA GLN A 112 1.45 10.67 -1.89
C GLN A 112 0.14 10.91 -2.62
N SER A 113 0.22 11.16 -3.93
CA SER A 113 -0.94 11.37 -4.77
C SER A 113 -1.69 10.07 -5.06
N ASP A 114 -1.03 8.91 -4.93
CA ASP A 114 -1.57 7.59 -5.28
C ASP A 114 -2.20 7.54 -6.69
N LEU A 115 -1.75 8.41 -7.60
CA LEU A 115 -2.27 8.48 -8.96
C LEU A 115 -1.67 7.34 -9.81
N PRO A 116 -2.51 6.59 -10.53
CA PRO A 116 -2.04 5.57 -11.46
C PRO A 116 -1.39 6.22 -12.67
N LEU A 117 -0.34 5.58 -13.21
CA LEU A 117 0.25 6.02 -14.47
C LEU A 117 -0.67 5.68 -15.65
N PRO A 118 -0.66 6.49 -16.73
CA PRO A 118 -1.38 6.16 -17.95
C PRO A 118 -1.02 4.76 -18.46
N GLY A 119 -2.02 4.01 -18.90
CA GLY A 119 -1.86 2.63 -19.41
C GLY A 119 -1.75 1.54 -18.34
N VAL A 120 -1.61 1.88 -17.06
CA VAL A 120 -1.71 0.90 -15.96
C VAL A 120 -3.18 0.46 -15.84
N THR A 121 -3.37 -0.82 -15.53
CA THR A 121 -4.66 -1.51 -15.40
C THR A 121 -4.78 -2.18 -14.04
N CYS A 122 -5.99 -2.18 -13.48
CA CYS A 122 -6.29 -2.86 -12.23
C CYS A 122 -6.08 -4.37 -12.39
N PRO A 123 -5.20 -5.02 -11.59
CA PRO A 123 -4.91 -6.45 -11.74
C PRO A 123 -6.11 -7.35 -11.37
N HIS A 124 -7.15 -6.80 -10.74
CA HIS A 124 -8.37 -7.53 -10.36
C HIS A 124 -9.44 -7.51 -11.46
N CYS A 125 -9.79 -6.33 -12.00
CA CYS A 125 -10.84 -6.20 -13.02
C CYS A 125 -10.31 -6.02 -14.45
N GLY A 126 -9.02 -5.75 -14.65
CA GLY A 126 -8.40 -5.47 -15.94
C GLY A 126 -8.69 -4.09 -16.52
N GLU A 127 -9.55 -3.29 -15.88
CA GLU A 127 -9.88 -1.93 -16.33
C GLU A 127 -8.75 -0.95 -16.00
N GLY A 128 -8.51 0.01 -16.89
CA GLY A 128 -7.56 1.10 -16.69
C GLY A 128 -8.16 2.31 -15.96
N TRP A 129 -7.34 3.34 -15.81
CA TRP A 129 -7.78 4.64 -15.30
C TRP A 129 -7.78 5.71 -16.37
N ASP A 130 -8.71 6.65 -16.22
CA ASP A 130 -8.76 7.92 -16.91
C ASP A 130 -8.92 9.06 -15.90
N ILE A 131 -9.08 10.29 -16.38
CA ILE A 131 -9.20 11.44 -15.48
C ILE A 131 -10.43 11.35 -14.56
N THR A 132 -11.50 10.71 -15.01
CA THR A 132 -12.78 10.64 -14.30
C THR A 132 -12.73 9.67 -13.12
N ASN A 133 -11.88 8.64 -13.17
CA ASN A 133 -11.76 7.62 -12.13
C ASN A 133 -10.38 7.53 -11.46
N CYS A 134 -9.36 8.31 -11.86
CA CYS A 134 -8.00 8.26 -11.30
C CYS A 134 -7.91 8.41 -9.77
N HIS A 135 -8.96 8.96 -9.16
CA HIS A 135 -9.10 9.09 -7.71
C HIS A 135 -9.55 7.81 -7.00
N ASP A 136 -10.26 6.91 -7.70
CA ASP A 136 -10.63 5.58 -7.23
C ASP A 136 -9.45 4.63 -7.35
N THR A 137 -8.41 4.94 -6.57
CA THR A 137 -7.14 4.23 -6.60
C THR A 137 -6.67 3.95 -5.19
N VAL A 138 -6.41 2.67 -4.94
CA VAL A 138 -5.75 2.14 -3.76
C VAL A 138 -4.43 1.51 -4.22
N VAL A 139 -3.32 1.98 -3.65
CA VAL A 139 -1.98 1.48 -4.00
C VAL A 139 -1.56 0.42 -2.99
N ARG A 140 -1.12 -0.74 -3.48
CA ARG A 140 -0.42 -1.74 -2.68
C ARG A 140 1.05 -1.77 -3.08
N HIS A 141 1.92 -1.44 -2.15
CA HIS A 141 3.37 -1.54 -2.32
C HIS A 141 3.87 -2.88 -1.78
N LEU A 142 4.46 -3.68 -2.66
CA LEU A 142 5.02 -4.99 -2.37
C LEU A 142 6.51 -4.98 -2.68
N ARG A 143 7.23 -5.90 -2.02
CA ARG A 143 8.64 -6.19 -2.25
C ARG A 143 8.71 -7.68 -2.58
N GLU A 144 9.03 -8.00 -3.82
CA GLU A 144 8.94 -9.36 -4.33
C GLU A 144 10.23 -9.73 -5.06
N ASP A 145 10.68 -10.96 -4.81
CA ASP A 145 11.75 -11.61 -5.55
C ASP A 145 11.13 -12.37 -6.73
N PHE A 146 11.59 -12.07 -7.93
CA PHE A 146 11.14 -12.72 -9.14
C PHE A 146 12.25 -13.62 -9.69
N SER A 147 11.93 -14.88 -9.97
CA SER A 147 12.82 -15.72 -10.77
C SER A 147 12.99 -15.12 -12.16
N LEU A 148 14.22 -15.00 -12.63
CA LEU A 148 14.55 -14.47 -13.96
C LEU A 148 14.83 -15.58 -14.97
N GLN A 149 14.38 -16.80 -14.70
CA GLN A 149 14.66 -17.99 -15.52
C GLN A 149 14.23 -17.81 -16.99
N GLU A 150 13.12 -17.13 -17.25
CA GLU A 150 12.64 -16.88 -18.62
C GLU A 150 13.53 -15.90 -19.40
N PHE A 151 14.40 -15.17 -18.70
CA PHE A 151 15.33 -14.19 -19.26
C PHE A 151 16.77 -14.70 -19.36
N VAL A 152 17.06 -15.98 -19.09
CA VAL A 152 18.42 -16.52 -19.21
C VAL A 152 18.99 -16.26 -20.60
N GLY A 153 20.18 -15.64 -20.65
CA GLY A 153 20.85 -15.21 -21.87
C GLY A 153 20.41 -13.83 -22.42
N LYS A 154 19.43 -13.17 -21.78
CA LYS A 154 19.05 -11.77 -22.04
C LYS A 154 19.81 -10.82 -21.13
N THR A 155 19.82 -9.54 -21.46
CA THR A 155 20.45 -8.53 -20.60
C THR A 155 19.49 -8.09 -19.49
N LEU A 156 20.02 -7.52 -18.41
CA LEU A 156 19.22 -6.90 -17.37
C LEU A 156 18.37 -5.74 -17.92
N GLY A 157 18.87 -5.00 -18.90
CA GLY A 157 18.11 -4.00 -19.63
C GLY A 157 16.87 -4.59 -20.32
N ASP A 158 16.99 -5.77 -20.93
CA ASP A 158 15.85 -6.49 -21.52
C ASP A 158 14.81 -6.87 -20.43
N VAL A 159 15.27 -7.32 -19.25
CA VAL A 159 14.38 -7.61 -18.11
C VAL A 159 13.64 -6.36 -17.67
N LYS A 160 14.36 -5.26 -17.42
CA LYS A 160 13.76 -3.98 -17.00
C LYS A 160 12.74 -3.48 -18.02
N ALA A 161 13.05 -3.57 -19.32
CA ALA A 161 12.14 -3.20 -20.40
C ALA A 161 10.88 -4.09 -20.43
N ALA A 162 11.03 -5.41 -20.26
CA ALA A 162 9.91 -6.34 -20.23
C ALA A 162 8.95 -6.06 -19.05
N TYR A 163 9.50 -5.80 -17.86
CA TYR A 163 8.69 -5.43 -16.69
C TYR A 163 8.09 -4.03 -16.80
N ALA A 164 8.79 -3.07 -17.41
CA ALA A 164 8.25 -1.73 -17.68
C ALA A 164 7.10 -1.73 -18.69
N ALA A 165 7.04 -2.73 -19.57
CA ALA A 165 5.95 -2.91 -20.54
C ALA A 165 4.68 -3.53 -19.94
N ARG A 166 4.74 -4.03 -18.69
CA ARG A 166 3.57 -4.59 -18.00
C ARG A 166 2.62 -3.48 -17.60
N THR A 167 1.32 -3.78 -17.67
CA THR A 167 0.26 -2.84 -17.30
C THR A 167 -0.38 -3.16 -15.95
N ASP A 168 -0.11 -4.32 -15.35
CA ASP A 168 -0.78 -4.77 -14.12
C ASP A 168 -0.21 -4.16 -12.83
N ALA A 169 0.98 -3.55 -12.92
CA ALA A 169 1.62 -2.83 -11.82
C ALA A 169 2.76 -1.94 -12.37
N VAL A 170 3.29 -1.08 -11.52
CA VAL A 170 4.59 -0.43 -11.76
C VAL A 170 5.68 -1.25 -11.07
N TYR A 171 6.65 -1.70 -11.85
CA TYR A 171 7.78 -2.49 -11.37
C TYR A 171 9.04 -1.62 -11.35
N ARG A 172 9.71 -1.53 -10.19
CA ARG A 172 11.03 -0.89 -10.09
C ARG A 172 12.00 -1.77 -9.34
N MET A 173 13.04 -2.18 -10.04
CA MET A 173 14.19 -2.84 -9.44
C MET A 173 14.97 -1.82 -8.58
N GLN A 174 15.41 -2.22 -7.38
CA GLN A 174 16.21 -1.36 -6.51
C GLN A 174 17.68 -1.38 -6.96
N SER A 175 18.37 -0.24 -6.87
CA SER A 175 19.76 -0.14 -7.35
C SER A 175 20.77 -0.80 -6.41
N ASP A 176 20.42 -1.04 -5.15
CA ASP A 176 21.26 -1.63 -4.10
C ASP A 176 21.03 -3.14 -3.86
N ILE A 177 19.99 -3.72 -4.48
CA ILE A 177 19.72 -5.16 -4.49
C ILE A 177 19.13 -5.52 -5.86
N ILE A 178 19.98 -5.85 -6.82
CA ILE A 178 19.57 -6.01 -8.22
C ILE A 178 19.36 -7.49 -8.56
N ILE A 179 20.42 -8.30 -8.44
CA ILE A 179 20.42 -9.72 -8.77
C ILE A 179 20.76 -10.52 -7.53
N ARG A 180 20.08 -11.65 -7.33
CA ARG A 180 20.45 -12.68 -6.38
C ARG A 180 20.77 -13.99 -7.08
N ASN A 181 21.87 -14.62 -6.70
CA ASN A 181 22.21 -15.98 -7.12
C ASN A 181 23.15 -16.63 -6.09
N ASP A 182 23.01 -17.94 -5.88
CA ASP A 182 23.87 -18.71 -4.97
C ASP A 182 25.37 -18.59 -5.30
N ARG A 183 25.73 -18.41 -6.58
CA ARG A 183 27.14 -18.23 -6.97
C ARG A 183 27.79 -16.97 -6.42
N PHE A 184 26.98 -16.00 -6.00
CA PHE A 184 27.45 -14.76 -5.39
C PHE A 184 27.49 -14.81 -3.86
N ILE A 185 27.11 -15.95 -3.25
CA ILE A 185 27.23 -16.12 -1.81
C ILE A 185 28.71 -16.07 -1.42
N ASP A 186 29.04 -15.09 -0.59
CA ASP A 186 30.38 -14.91 -0.02
C ASP A 186 30.27 -14.83 1.50
N LEU A 187 30.61 -15.95 2.14
CA LEU A 187 30.61 -16.12 3.59
C LEU A 187 31.93 -15.68 4.24
N SER A 188 32.83 -15.03 3.49
CA SER A 188 34.04 -14.47 4.08
C SER A 188 33.68 -13.34 5.06
N PRO A 189 34.47 -13.17 6.14
CA PRO A 189 34.24 -12.09 7.09
C PRO A 189 34.30 -10.72 6.40
N LYS A 190 33.26 -9.90 6.58
CA LYS A 190 33.22 -8.53 6.04
C LYS A 190 34.32 -7.65 6.65
N TYR A 191 34.73 -7.97 7.88
CA TYR A 191 35.77 -7.27 8.64
C TYR A 191 36.74 -8.31 9.24
N PRO A 192 37.71 -8.82 8.47
CA PRO A 192 38.55 -9.95 8.90
C PRO A 192 39.39 -9.64 10.16
N ASP A 193 39.72 -8.36 10.40
CA ASP A 193 40.59 -7.94 11.50
C ASP A 193 39.88 -7.11 12.59
N THR A 194 38.56 -7.26 12.73
CA THR A 194 37.80 -6.48 13.73
C THR A 194 37.96 -7.00 15.16
N ASP A 195 38.18 -6.07 16.11
CA ASP A 195 38.12 -6.34 17.54
C ASP A 195 36.68 -6.29 18.10
N LYS A 196 35.72 -5.74 17.35
CA LYS A 196 34.33 -5.56 17.78
C LYS A 196 33.52 -6.83 17.58
N ASP A 197 32.95 -7.36 18.66
CA ASP A 197 32.21 -8.64 18.63
C ASP A 197 31.03 -8.64 17.65
N TRP A 198 30.29 -7.53 17.53
CA TRP A 198 29.16 -7.43 16.60
C TRP A 198 29.58 -7.52 15.12
N GLN A 199 30.85 -7.26 14.79
CA GLN A 199 31.35 -7.36 13.42
C GLN A 199 31.84 -8.76 13.05
N LYS A 200 32.14 -9.62 14.04
CA LYS A 200 32.70 -10.96 13.81
C LYS A 200 31.73 -11.93 13.14
N GLY A 201 30.43 -11.67 13.21
CA GLY A 201 29.39 -12.47 12.54
C GLY A 201 28.96 -11.91 11.18
N LEU A 202 29.46 -10.74 10.76
CA LEU A 202 29.07 -10.14 9.50
C LEU A 202 29.91 -10.71 8.36
N VAL A 203 29.22 -11.26 7.35
CA VAL A 203 29.84 -11.76 6.12
C VAL A 203 29.60 -10.81 4.95
N VAL A 204 30.35 -10.98 3.86
CA VAL A 204 30.31 -10.07 2.70
C VAL A 204 28.95 -10.12 1.99
N LYS A 205 28.47 -11.32 1.61
CA LYS A 205 27.20 -11.53 0.87
C LYS A 205 26.53 -12.83 1.30
N GLU A 206 25.93 -12.83 2.49
CA GLU A 206 25.28 -14.04 3.05
C GLU A 206 24.22 -14.63 2.13
N ASN A 207 23.44 -13.77 1.47
CA ASN A 207 22.26 -14.16 0.71
C ASN A 207 22.46 -14.10 -0.82
N GLY A 208 23.69 -13.83 -1.29
CA GLY A 208 24.03 -13.80 -2.71
C GLY A 208 23.47 -12.62 -3.51
N TRP A 209 23.04 -11.54 -2.85
CA TRP A 209 22.64 -10.29 -3.51
C TRP A 209 23.86 -9.51 -4.00
N VAL A 210 23.74 -8.99 -5.23
CA VAL A 210 24.72 -8.13 -5.90
C VAL A 210 24.05 -6.92 -6.53
N ASP A 211 24.81 -5.84 -6.68
CA ASP A 211 24.31 -4.53 -7.11
C ASP A 211 25.24 -3.85 -8.14
N GLU A 212 25.01 -2.57 -8.44
CA GLU A 212 25.83 -1.82 -9.42
C GLU A 212 27.31 -1.72 -9.01
N SER A 213 27.60 -1.70 -7.71
CA SER A 213 28.98 -1.65 -7.19
C SER A 213 29.74 -2.95 -7.43
N ASP A 214 29.01 -4.06 -7.66
CA ASP A 214 29.55 -5.35 -8.08
C ASP A 214 29.69 -5.50 -9.60
N GLY A 215 29.39 -4.45 -10.37
CA GLY A 215 29.44 -4.46 -11.83
C GLY A 215 28.18 -5.00 -12.50
N ILE A 216 27.06 -5.11 -11.77
CA ILE A 216 25.76 -5.45 -12.35
C ILE A 216 25.18 -4.20 -13.00
N THR A 217 25.26 -4.13 -14.33
CA THR A 217 24.70 -3.04 -15.14
C THR A 217 23.56 -3.53 -16.02
N ASP A 218 22.94 -2.65 -16.81
CA ASP A 218 21.92 -3.05 -17.79
C ASP A 218 22.46 -4.04 -18.84
N ASP A 219 23.77 -4.14 -19.03
CA ASP A 219 24.42 -5.09 -19.95
C ASP A 219 24.66 -6.47 -19.32
N TYR A 220 24.40 -6.63 -18.01
CA TYR A 220 24.55 -7.90 -17.32
C TYR A 220 23.68 -8.97 -17.97
N VAL A 221 24.28 -10.08 -18.39
CA VAL A 221 23.54 -11.20 -18.99
C VAL A 221 23.02 -12.12 -17.89
N ILE A 222 21.70 -12.25 -17.82
CA ILE A 222 21.00 -13.12 -16.88
C ILE A 222 21.45 -14.56 -17.04
N GLN A 223 21.76 -15.20 -15.92
CA GLN A 223 22.21 -16.59 -15.87
C GLN A 223 21.19 -17.47 -15.14
N ASP A 224 21.35 -18.78 -15.28
CA ASP A 224 20.50 -19.77 -14.60
C ASP A 224 20.51 -19.56 -13.09
N GLY A 225 19.33 -19.59 -12.47
CA GLY A 225 19.13 -19.36 -11.04
C GLY A 225 19.17 -17.89 -10.59
N ASP A 226 19.30 -16.93 -11.50
CA ASP A 226 19.20 -15.51 -11.13
C ASP A 226 17.77 -15.15 -10.71
N GLU A 227 17.67 -14.37 -9.64
CA GLU A 227 16.45 -13.74 -9.14
C GLU A 227 16.64 -12.22 -9.12
N GLY A 228 15.55 -11.46 -9.34
CA GLY A 228 15.55 -10.00 -9.30
C GLY A 228 14.64 -9.47 -8.20
N PHE A 229 15.10 -8.48 -7.45
CA PHE A 229 14.28 -7.82 -6.42
C PHE A 229 13.54 -6.62 -7.00
N PHE A 230 12.22 -6.60 -6.88
CA PHE A 230 11.40 -5.50 -7.35
C PHE A 230 10.54 -4.91 -6.23
N ASN A 231 10.49 -3.58 -6.19
CA ASN A 231 9.33 -2.90 -5.64
C ASN A 231 8.20 -2.95 -6.67
N VAL A 232 7.04 -3.41 -6.24
CA VAL A 232 5.85 -3.54 -7.09
C VAL A 232 4.74 -2.66 -6.51
N TRP A 233 4.27 -1.69 -7.28
CA TRP A 233 3.11 -0.88 -6.93
C TRP A 233 1.92 -1.34 -7.75
N LYS A 234 1.01 -2.08 -7.12
CA LYS A 234 -0.26 -2.49 -7.70
C LYS A 234 -1.28 -1.40 -7.43
N PHE A 235 -1.97 -0.97 -8.48
CA PHE A 235 -3.05 0.01 -8.39
C PHE A 235 -4.35 -0.77 -8.47
N LEU A 236 -5.28 -0.54 -7.54
CA LEU A 236 -6.58 -1.22 -7.54
C LEU A 236 -7.69 -0.19 -7.39
N HIS A 237 -8.81 -0.38 -8.07
CA HIS A 237 -10.05 0.32 -7.74
C HIS A 237 -10.46 -0.01 -6.30
N SER A 238 -11.05 0.92 -5.56
CA SER A 238 -11.35 0.72 -4.13
C SER A 238 -12.29 -0.47 -3.92
N LYS A 239 -13.26 -0.67 -4.82
CA LYS A 239 -14.13 -1.86 -4.81
C LYS A 239 -13.33 -3.15 -5.05
N CYS A 240 -12.46 -3.17 -6.05
CA CYS A 240 -11.61 -4.32 -6.37
C CYS A 240 -10.70 -4.67 -5.20
N ASN A 241 -10.08 -3.68 -4.58
CA ASN A 241 -9.22 -3.86 -3.41
C ASN A 241 -9.99 -4.49 -2.23
N ARG A 242 -11.22 -4.01 -1.95
CA ARG A 242 -12.06 -4.57 -0.89
C ARG A 242 -12.48 -6.01 -1.16
N GLU A 243 -12.83 -6.35 -2.39
CA GLU A 243 -13.17 -7.72 -2.79
C GLU A 243 -11.97 -8.66 -2.65
N ASP A 244 -10.80 -8.23 -3.10
CA ASP A 244 -9.56 -9.01 -3.01
C ASP A 244 -9.11 -9.21 -1.55
N LEU A 245 -9.13 -8.15 -0.73
CA LEU A 245 -8.85 -8.25 0.71
C LEU A 245 -9.86 -9.16 1.42
N LYS A 246 -11.15 -9.03 1.10
CA LYS A 246 -12.19 -9.89 1.68
C LYS A 246 -11.91 -11.36 1.34
N SER A 247 -11.71 -11.67 0.06
CA SER A 247 -11.51 -13.05 -0.42
C SER A 247 -10.24 -13.69 0.15
N SER A 248 -9.12 -12.96 0.12
CA SER A 248 -7.83 -13.45 0.63
C SER A 248 -7.86 -13.68 2.14
N GLU A 249 -8.37 -12.73 2.92
CA GLU A 249 -8.42 -12.85 4.38
C GLU A 249 -9.47 -13.88 4.83
N GLU A 250 -10.63 -13.98 4.17
CA GLU A 250 -11.62 -15.02 4.47
C GLU A 250 -11.01 -16.42 4.33
N LYS A 251 -10.27 -16.65 3.23
CA LYS A 251 -9.55 -17.90 2.98
C LYS A 251 -8.53 -18.17 4.09
N GLN A 252 -7.69 -17.18 4.42
CA GLN A 252 -6.65 -17.33 5.45
C GLN A 252 -7.24 -17.61 6.83
N PHE A 253 -8.29 -16.90 7.25
CA PHE A 253 -8.94 -17.18 8.52
C PHE A 253 -9.57 -18.58 8.54
N ARG A 254 -10.22 -19.01 7.45
CA ARG A 254 -10.75 -20.37 7.37
C ARG A 254 -9.65 -21.43 7.55
N GLU A 255 -8.51 -21.27 6.88
CA GLU A 255 -7.36 -22.16 6.98
C GLU A 255 -6.81 -22.19 8.42
N VAL A 256 -6.60 -21.03 9.03
CA VAL A 256 -6.08 -20.91 10.41
C VAL A 256 -7.01 -21.55 11.44
N PHE A 257 -8.32 -21.39 11.31
CA PHE A 257 -9.28 -22.05 12.21
C PHE A 257 -9.31 -23.57 12.01
N ALA A 258 -9.30 -24.04 10.77
CA ALA A 258 -9.27 -25.47 10.46
C ALA A 258 -7.99 -26.13 11.02
N ASP A 259 -6.85 -25.47 10.82
CA ASP A 259 -5.55 -25.88 11.36
C ASP A 259 -5.49 -25.91 12.89
N ALA A 260 -6.25 -25.04 13.55
CA ALA A 260 -6.41 -25.02 15.00
C ALA A 260 -7.38 -26.09 15.53
N GLY A 261 -8.07 -26.82 14.64
CA GLY A 261 -8.97 -27.93 14.97
C GLY A 261 -10.46 -27.58 14.92
N PHE A 262 -10.83 -26.32 14.67
CA PHE A 262 -12.24 -25.90 14.62
C PHE A 262 -12.96 -26.43 13.38
N LYS A 263 -14.25 -26.75 13.54
CA LYS A 263 -15.19 -26.98 12.44
C LYS A 263 -15.87 -25.66 12.06
N VAL A 264 -15.39 -25.04 10.99
CA VAL A 264 -15.94 -23.78 10.47
C VAL A 264 -17.15 -24.04 9.58
N SER A 265 -18.33 -23.60 10.03
CA SER A 265 -19.57 -23.68 9.24
C SER A 265 -19.76 -22.49 8.32
N GLU A 266 -19.36 -21.30 8.75
CA GLU A 266 -19.54 -20.04 8.02
C GLU A 266 -18.46 -19.02 8.40
N VAL A 267 -18.09 -18.16 7.46
CA VAL A 267 -17.23 -17.00 7.68
C VAL A 267 -17.93 -15.78 7.09
N GLU A 268 -18.36 -14.86 7.94
CA GLU A 268 -19.13 -13.68 7.54
C GLU A 268 -18.28 -12.42 7.67
N ALA A 269 -18.06 -11.70 6.56
CA ALA A 269 -17.35 -10.43 6.58
C ALA A 269 -18.20 -9.33 7.22
N ILE A 270 -17.61 -8.59 8.17
CA ILE A 270 -18.20 -7.43 8.83
C ILE A 270 -17.29 -6.20 8.63
N PRO A 271 -17.81 -4.96 8.78
CA PRO A 271 -16.96 -3.77 8.75
C PRO A 271 -15.79 -3.89 9.71
N ASN A 272 -14.60 -3.46 9.27
CA ASN A 272 -13.42 -3.46 10.12
C ASN A 272 -13.67 -2.56 11.34
N ARG A 273 -13.60 -3.14 12.55
CA ARG A 273 -13.92 -2.44 13.80
C ARG A 273 -12.80 -1.51 14.27
N TYR A 274 -11.67 -1.47 13.56
CA TYR A 274 -10.52 -0.62 13.90
C TYR A 274 -10.37 0.59 12.97
N CYS A 275 -10.54 0.40 11.67
CA CYS A 275 -10.39 1.42 10.63
C CYS A 275 -11.53 1.32 9.61
N SER A 276 -12.06 2.45 9.16
CA SER A 276 -13.04 2.51 8.06
C SER A 276 -12.40 2.77 6.69
N CYS A 277 -11.08 2.61 6.55
CA CYS A 277 -10.39 2.92 5.30
C CYS A 277 -10.42 1.74 4.31
N ASP A 278 -10.32 2.05 3.01
CA ASP A 278 -10.37 1.07 1.93
C ASP A 278 -9.11 0.20 1.82
N GLN A 279 -8.04 0.52 2.57
CA GLN A 279 -6.80 -0.26 2.63
C GLN A 279 -6.88 -1.42 3.63
N CYS A 280 -7.77 -1.32 4.62
CA CYS A 280 -7.94 -2.34 5.64
C CYS A 280 -8.88 -3.43 5.15
N ALA A 281 -8.53 -4.70 5.38
CA ALA A 281 -9.45 -5.81 5.16
C ALA A 281 -10.65 -5.72 6.12
N PRO A 282 -11.83 -6.25 5.75
CA PRO A 282 -12.92 -6.41 6.70
C PRO A 282 -12.49 -7.30 7.87
N TRP A 283 -13.23 -7.22 8.97
CA TRP A 283 -13.16 -8.25 10.01
C TRP A 283 -14.14 -9.37 9.67
N PHE A 284 -14.09 -10.47 10.40
CA PHE A 284 -14.89 -11.64 10.13
C PHE A 284 -15.53 -12.18 11.40
N VAL A 285 -16.75 -12.66 11.30
CA VAL A 285 -17.38 -13.52 12.30
C VAL A 285 -17.29 -14.95 11.79
N VAL A 286 -16.47 -15.76 12.46
CA VAL A 286 -16.26 -17.18 12.14
C VAL A 286 -17.17 -18.01 13.01
N LYS A 287 -18.15 -18.69 12.40
CA LYS A 287 -19.06 -19.60 13.12
C LYS A 287 -18.40 -20.97 13.24
N THR A 288 -18.14 -21.38 14.48
CA THR A 288 -17.52 -22.67 14.82
C THR A 288 -18.53 -23.62 15.49
N GLU A 289 -18.11 -24.84 15.82
CA GLU A 289 -18.91 -25.78 16.61
C GLU A 289 -19.17 -25.33 18.05
N PHE A 290 -18.37 -24.42 18.59
CA PHE A 290 -18.52 -23.89 19.95
C PHE A 290 -19.29 -22.57 19.98
N GLY A 291 -19.32 -21.83 18.88
CA GLY A 291 -19.96 -20.53 18.76
C GLY A 291 -19.21 -19.58 17.82
N PRO A 292 -19.69 -18.33 17.69
CA PRO A 292 -19.05 -17.32 16.84
C PRO A 292 -17.78 -16.75 17.49
N VAL A 293 -16.75 -16.52 16.66
CA VAL A 293 -15.52 -15.81 17.03
C VAL A 293 -15.35 -14.64 16.06
N THR A 294 -15.23 -13.42 16.58
CA THR A 294 -14.90 -12.25 15.76
C THR A 294 -13.38 -12.16 15.62
N ILE A 295 -12.87 -12.04 14.39
CA ILE A 295 -11.45 -11.98 14.12
C ILE A 295 -11.13 -10.97 13.01
N GLY A 296 -10.00 -10.28 13.11
CA GLY A 296 -9.55 -9.40 12.04
C GLY A 296 -8.27 -8.63 12.36
N TRP A 297 -7.65 -8.09 11.32
CA TRP A 297 -6.44 -7.28 11.48
C TRP A 297 -6.71 -5.93 12.14
N ARG A 298 -5.88 -5.62 13.13
CA ARG A 298 -5.76 -4.33 13.81
C ARG A 298 -4.33 -3.82 13.63
N LYS A 299 -4.10 -3.01 12.58
CA LYS A 299 -2.76 -2.59 12.14
C LYS A 299 -1.84 -3.79 11.86
N ARG A 300 -1.02 -4.19 12.83
CA ARG A 300 0.04 -5.21 12.71
C ARG A 300 -0.22 -6.46 13.54
N VAL A 301 -1.36 -6.52 14.23
CA VAL A 301 -1.77 -7.67 15.03
C VAL A 301 -3.14 -8.16 14.59
N ILE A 302 -3.42 -9.43 14.81
CA ILE A 302 -4.73 -10.03 14.59
C ILE A 302 -5.48 -9.97 15.93
N ASN A 303 -6.60 -9.26 15.96
CA ASN A 303 -7.51 -9.28 17.10
C ASN A 303 -8.39 -10.53 17.01
N ILE A 304 -8.40 -11.34 18.07
CA ILE A 304 -9.29 -12.50 18.21
C ILE A 304 -10.20 -12.20 19.39
N ASP A 305 -11.51 -12.21 19.15
CA ASP A 305 -12.56 -11.84 20.09
C ASP A 305 -13.59 -12.99 20.15
N TRP A 306 -13.78 -13.50 21.35
CA TRP A 306 -14.66 -14.61 21.68
C TRP A 306 -15.68 -14.21 22.75
N ASP A 307 -15.98 -12.91 22.89
CA ASP A 307 -17.01 -12.42 23.84
C ASP A 307 -18.35 -13.14 23.64
N GLU A 308 -18.74 -13.42 22.39
CA GLU A 308 -20.00 -14.11 22.09
C GLU A 308 -19.98 -15.63 22.32
N LEU A 309 -18.78 -16.22 22.30
CA LEU A 309 -18.52 -17.63 22.55
C LEU A 309 -18.64 -17.93 24.06
N ILE A 310 -18.20 -16.97 24.87
CA ILE A 310 -18.07 -17.11 26.31
C ILE A 310 -19.12 -16.22 27.00
N ARG A 311 -20.37 -16.67 26.98
CA ARG A 311 -21.50 -15.89 27.52
C ARG A 311 -21.58 -15.86 29.04
N ASP A 312 -20.86 -16.75 29.74
CA ASP A 312 -20.83 -16.85 31.19
C ASP A 312 -19.40 -16.67 31.73
N ASP A 313 -19.25 -15.86 32.79
CA ASP A 313 -17.95 -15.43 33.40
C ASP A 313 -16.96 -16.60 33.63
N VAL A 314 -17.48 -17.78 33.98
CA VAL A 314 -16.67 -18.98 34.31
C VAL A 314 -15.81 -19.45 33.14
N HIS A 315 -16.34 -19.44 31.91
CA HIS A 315 -15.57 -19.88 30.74
C HIS A 315 -14.57 -18.80 30.31
N GLY A 316 -14.83 -17.53 30.63
CA GLY A 316 -14.02 -16.39 30.23
C GLY A 316 -12.70 -16.35 30.97
N GLU A 317 -12.77 -16.51 32.29
CA GLU A 317 -11.58 -16.65 33.14
C GLU A 317 -10.74 -17.86 32.73
N GLN A 318 -11.37 -18.98 32.36
CA GLN A 318 -10.66 -20.17 31.90
C GLN A 318 -9.88 -19.91 30.60
N VAL A 319 -10.52 -19.31 29.59
CA VAL A 319 -9.86 -19.04 28.30
C VAL A 319 -8.78 -17.97 28.44
N LEU A 320 -9.02 -16.88 29.18
CA LEU A 320 -7.98 -15.88 29.44
C LEU A 320 -6.81 -16.46 30.26
N GLY A 321 -7.10 -17.40 31.16
CA GLY A 321 -6.09 -18.13 31.92
C GLY A 321 -5.08 -18.87 31.04
N LEU A 322 -5.45 -19.25 29.81
CA LEU A 322 -4.55 -19.89 28.82
C LEU A 322 -3.42 -18.97 28.35
N PHE A 323 -3.56 -17.65 28.55
CA PHE A 323 -2.68 -16.62 28.02
C PHE A 323 -2.08 -15.70 29.11
N LYS A 324 -2.09 -16.17 30.37
CA LYS A 324 -1.53 -15.40 31.50
C LYS A 324 -0.06 -15.01 31.28
N ASP A 325 0.71 -15.88 30.63
CA ASP A 325 2.15 -15.73 30.40
C ASP A 325 2.50 -15.03 29.07
N GLU A 326 1.49 -14.68 28.25
CA GLU A 326 1.71 -13.95 26.99
C GLU A 326 1.84 -12.44 27.26
N ASP A 327 2.92 -11.82 26.78
CA ASP A 327 3.14 -10.36 26.86
C ASP A 327 2.53 -9.64 25.66
N VAL A 328 1.20 -9.68 25.60
CA VAL A 328 0.39 -9.03 24.56
C VAL A 328 -0.82 -8.33 25.18
N THR A 329 -1.44 -7.42 24.44
CA THR A 329 -2.70 -6.81 24.87
C THR A 329 -3.79 -7.88 24.95
N LYS A 330 -4.45 -7.93 26.11
CA LYS A 330 -5.56 -8.82 26.44
C LYS A 330 -6.78 -7.96 26.77
N GLY A 331 -7.92 -8.29 26.19
CA GLY A 331 -9.23 -7.74 26.55
C GLY A 331 -10.03 -8.72 27.42
N THR A 332 -11.25 -8.36 27.78
CA THR A 332 -12.13 -9.20 28.62
C THR A 332 -12.51 -10.53 27.96
N GLY A 333 -12.65 -10.57 26.63
CA GLY A 333 -12.80 -11.82 25.88
C GLY A 333 -12.05 -11.78 24.56
N GLY A 334 -10.83 -11.25 24.57
CA GLY A 334 -10.00 -11.28 23.37
C GLY A 334 -8.51 -11.11 23.63
N ILE A 335 -7.72 -11.43 22.60
CA ILE A 335 -6.27 -11.31 22.60
C ILE A 335 -5.77 -10.80 21.25
N HIS A 336 -4.63 -10.11 21.26
CA HIS A 336 -3.91 -9.79 20.03
C HIS A 336 -2.83 -10.83 19.73
N ALA A 337 -2.82 -11.35 18.50
CA ALA A 337 -1.76 -12.20 17.98
C ALA A 337 -0.83 -11.44 17.04
N TRP A 338 0.49 -11.61 17.20
CA TRP A 338 1.51 -11.05 16.30
C TRP A 338 1.68 -11.92 15.05
N GLY A 339 0.68 -11.86 14.17
CA GLY A 339 0.68 -12.58 12.90
C GLY A 339 0.03 -13.96 12.96
N TRP A 340 0.05 -14.64 11.82
CA TRP A 340 -0.72 -15.85 11.56
C TRP A 340 -0.33 -17.03 12.46
N ASP A 341 0.97 -17.27 12.66
CA ASP A 341 1.44 -18.38 13.50
C ASP A 341 0.97 -18.26 14.95
N LYS A 342 1.03 -17.04 15.50
CA LYS A 342 0.51 -16.76 16.84
C LYS A 342 -1.01 -16.86 16.91
N ALA A 343 -1.72 -16.42 15.88
CA ALA A 343 -3.17 -16.57 15.84
C ALA A 343 -3.58 -18.04 15.86
N LYS A 344 -2.95 -18.88 15.01
CA LYS A 344 -3.14 -20.33 15.00
C LYS A 344 -2.79 -20.98 16.33
N GLU A 345 -1.66 -20.61 16.94
CA GLU A 345 -1.25 -21.10 18.26
C GLU A 345 -2.33 -20.81 19.31
N TYR A 346 -2.81 -19.56 19.36
CA TYR A 346 -3.81 -19.15 20.34
C TYR A 346 -5.15 -19.85 20.11
N LEU A 347 -5.63 -19.90 18.87
CA LEU A 347 -6.84 -20.63 18.51
C LEU A 347 -6.73 -22.13 18.87
N SER A 348 -5.57 -22.75 18.67
CA SER A 348 -5.35 -24.16 19.03
C SER A 348 -5.44 -24.40 20.54
N ARG A 349 -4.96 -23.45 21.37
CA ARG A 349 -5.10 -23.53 22.84
C ARG A 349 -6.56 -23.40 23.26
N VAL A 350 -7.30 -22.47 22.66
CA VAL A 350 -8.75 -22.29 22.91
C VAL A 350 -9.52 -23.56 22.53
N HIS A 351 -9.31 -24.08 21.32
CA HIS A 351 -9.96 -25.30 20.84
C HIS A 351 -9.78 -26.46 21.81
N LYS A 352 -8.52 -26.76 22.19
CA LYS A 352 -8.19 -27.83 23.14
C LYS A 352 -8.86 -27.65 24.49
N SER A 353 -8.95 -26.41 24.99
CA SER A 353 -9.61 -26.13 26.27
C SER A 353 -11.12 -26.29 26.23
N LEU A 354 -11.76 -26.07 25.07
CA LEU A 354 -13.22 -26.19 24.91
C LEU A 354 -13.64 -27.61 24.50
N ALA A 355 -12.74 -28.38 23.88
CA ALA A 355 -12.97 -29.76 23.48
C ALA A 355 -12.73 -30.78 24.60
N ALA A 356 -12.06 -30.38 25.69
CA ALA A 356 -11.81 -31.19 26.87
C ALA A 356 -13.01 -31.12 27.84
#